data_AF-A0A538I551-F1
#
_entry.id   AF-A0A538I551-F1
#
_cell.length_a   1.000
_cell.length_b   1.000
_cell.length_c   1.000
_cell.angle_alpha   90.00
_cell.angle_beta   90.00
_cell.angle_gamma   90.00
#
_symmetry.space_group_name_H-M   'P 1'
#
loop_
_entity.id
_entity.type
_entity.pdbx_description
1 polymer ?
#
loop_
_entity_poly.entity_id
_entity_poly.type
_entity_poly.pdbx_seq_one_letter_code
_entity_poly.pdbx_strand_id
1 'polypeptide(L)' 'MDPWLTQAREALAAEAGVDASALELTEQESDALLKLARIAAHTSGERTNAPLVCYLVGRAQGARDVAALVDAVRRSTS' A
#
# COMPACT_ATOMS: atom_id res chain seq x y z
N MET A 1 3.89 -7.16 12.21
CA MET A 1 3.34 -7.66 10.93
C MET A 1 2.79 -9.07 11.14
N ASP A 2 1.67 -9.42 10.52
CA ASP A 2 1.09 -10.77 10.61
C ASP A 2 2.04 -11.84 10.01
N PRO A 3 2.11 -13.08 10.55
CA PRO A 3 3.05 -14.11 10.08
C PRO A 3 2.92 -14.47 8.60
N TRP A 4 1.72 -14.42 8.04
CA TRP A 4 1.51 -14.66 6.61
C TRP A 4 2.11 -13.52 5.79
N LEU A 5 1.90 -12.27 6.21
CA LEU A 5 2.43 -11.10 5.50
C LEU A 5 3.97 -11.03 5.56
N THR A 6 4.58 -11.45 6.68
CA THR A 6 6.04 -11.60 6.77
C THR A 6 6.58 -12.61 5.75
N GLN A 7 5.96 -13.78 5.63
CA GLN A 7 6.36 -14.80 4.64
C GLN A 7 6.17 -14.29 3.21
N ALA A 8 5.07 -13.59 2.93
CA ALA A 8 4.83 -12.98 1.62
C ALA A 8 5.91 -11.95 1.28
N ARG A 9 6.30 -11.10 2.24
CA ARG A 9 7.40 -10.13 2.07
C ARG A 9 8.71 -10.82 1.73
N GLU A 10 9.06 -11.89 2.45
CA GLU A 10 10.28 -12.66 2.20
C GLU A 10 10.28 -13.29 0.80
N ALA A 11 9.17 -13.90 0.39
CA ALA A 11 9.03 -14.47 -0.95
C ALA A 11 9.15 -13.41 -2.06
N LEU A 12 8.51 -12.25 -1.88
CA LEU A 12 8.61 -11.13 -2.82
C LEU A 12 10.02 -10.56 -2.89
N ALA A 13 10.69 -10.40 -1.76
CA ALA A 13 12.07 -9.91 -1.69
C ALA A 13 13.03 -10.86 -2.43
N ALA A 14 12.89 -12.17 -2.22
CA ALA A 14 13.67 -13.18 -2.90
C ALA A 14 13.46 -13.17 -4.42
N GLU A 15 12.20 -13.10 -4.88
CA GLU A 15 11.87 -13.04 -6.32
C GLU A 15 12.36 -11.75 -6.97
N ALA A 16 12.24 -10.61 -6.27
CA ALA A 16 12.67 -9.30 -6.78
C ALA A 16 14.19 -9.08 -6.67
N GLY A 17 14.92 -9.95 -5.98
CA GLY A 17 16.36 -9.79 -5.73
C GLY A 17 16.70 -8.58 -4.85
N VAL A 18 15.82 -8.21 -3.91
CA VAL A 18 16.03 -7.10 -2.96
C VAL A 18 16.09 -7.62 -1.53
N ASP A 19 16.64 -6.82 -0.63
CA ASP A 19 16.60 -7.12 0.81
C ASP A 19 15.15 -7.00 1.34
N ALA A 20 14.75 -7.91 2.22
CA ALA A 20 13.40 -7.90 2.80
C ALA A 20 13.11 -6.61 3.59
N SER A 21 14.13 -5.96 4.17
CA SER A 21 14.00 -4.66 4.84
C SER A 21 13.61 -3.53 3.89
N ALA A 22 13.89 -3.65 2.59
CA ALA A 22 13.46 -2.68 1.57
C ALA A 22 11.95 -2.76 1.29
N LEU A 23 11.30 -3.86 1.73
CA LEU A 23 9.85 -4.07 1.62
C LEU A 23 9.15 -3.95 2.98
N GLU A 24 9.84 -3.47 4.02
CA GLU A 24 9.21 -3.28 5.31
C GLU A 24 8.18 -2.17 5.29
N LEU A 25 7.07 -2.42 5.97
CA LEU A 25 6.01 -1.44 6.17
C LEU A 25 6.04 -0.99 7.62
N THR A 26 6.13 0.32 7.82
CA THR A 26 5.89 0.90 9.14
C THR A 26 4.43 0.71 9.54
N GLU A 27 4.14 0.83 10.83
CA GLU A 27 2.77 0.79 11.35
C GLU A 27 1.92 1.92 10.74
N GLN A 28 2.51 3.11 10.60
CA GLN A 28 1.87 4.28 10.04
C GLN A 28 1.53 4.09 8.55
N GLU A 29 2.43 3.51 7.76
CA GLU A 29 2.17 3.19 6.35
C GLU A 29 1.09 2.12 6.20
N SER A 30 1.15 1.09 7.04
CA SER A 30 0.15 0.02 7.07
C SER A 30 -1.25 0.59 7.34
N ASP A 31 -1.38 1.43 8.37
CA ASP A 31 -2.64 2.10 8.71
C ASP A 31 -3.15 3.01 7.60
N ALA A 32 -2.25 3.79 6.99
CA ALA A 32 -2.60 4.70 5.90
C ALA A 32 -3.12 3.94 4.67
N LEU A 33 -2.44 2.85 4.27
CA LEU A 33 -2.82 1.99 3.15
C LEU A 33 -4.14 1.25 3.42
N LEU A 34 -4.32 0.69 4.62
CA LEU A 34 -5.56 -0.02 4.97
C LEU A 34 -6.76 0.93 5.02
N LYS A 35 -6.58 2.15 5.55
CA LYS A 35 -7.62 3.18 5.53
C LYS A 35 -7.94 3.62 4.10
N LEU A 36 -6.94 3.77 3.24
CA LEU A 36 -7.15 4.09 1.81
C LEU A 36 -7.91 2.96 1.10
N ALA A 37 -7.50 1.71 1.27
CA ALA A 37 -8.17 0.54 0.70
C ALA A 37 -9.66 0.50 1.10
N ARG A 38 -9.97 0.78 2.37
CA ARG A 38 -11.35 0.91 2.85
C ARG A 38 -12.11 2.00 2.10
N ILE A 39 -11.54 3.20 1.96
CA ILE A 39 -12.19 4.32 1.25
C ILE A 39 -12.45 3.93 -0.21
N ALA A 40 -11.46 3.39 -0.91
CA ALA A 40 -11.58 2.99 -2.30
C ALA A 40 -12.66 1.91 -2.47
N ALA A 41 -12.70 0.88 -1.62
CA ALA A 41 -13.69 -0.19 -1.72
C ALA A 41 -15.15 0.28 -1.54
N HIS A 42 -15.38 1.31 -0.70
CA HIS A 42 -16.74 1.78 -0.40
C HIS A 42 -17.17 2.96 -1.28
N THR A 43 -16.26 3.87 -1.60
CA THR A 43 -16.57 5.14 -2.29
C THR A 43 -16.60 4.97 -3.80
N SER A 44 -15.75 4.10 -4.36
CA SER A 44 -15.66 3.91 -5.81
C SER A 44 -16.75 3.00 -6.40
N GLY A 45 -17.55 2.34 -5.55
CA GLY A 45 -18.55 1.35 -5.97
C GLY A 45 -17.97 -0.04 -6.30
N GLU A 46 -16.66 -0.15 -6.50
CA GLU A 46 -15.99 -1.39 -6.92
C GLU A 46 -14.89 -1.80 -5.93
N ARG A 47 -15.08 -2.95 -5.26
CA ARG A 47 -14.13 -3.49 -4.27
C ARG A 47 -12.74 -3.76 -4.86
N THR A 48 -12.66 -3.97 -6.18
CA THR A 48 -11.42 -4.17 -6.94
C THR A 48 -10.50 -2.96 -6.91
N ASN A 49 -11.01 -1.75 -6.67
CA ASN A 49 -10.19 -0.54 -6.63
C ASN A 49 -9.29 -0.46 -5.39
N ALA A 50 -9.63 -1.17 -4.31
CA ALA A 50 -8.82 -1.18 -3.09
C ALA A 50 -7.40 -1.75 -3.30
N PRO A 51 -7.20 -2.96 -3.83
CA PRO A 51 -5.85 -3.46 -4.11
C PRO A 51 -5.14 -2.64 -5.20
N LEU A 52 -5.88 -2.17 -6.22
CA LEU A 52 -5.28 -1.41 -7.33
C LEU A 52 -4.73 -0.06 -6.87
N VAL A 53 -5.46 0.68 -6.02
CA VAL A 53 -4.96 1.96 -5.50
C VAL A 53 -3.75 1.77 -4.59
N CYS A 54 -3.73 0.72 -3.76
CA CYS A 54 -2.56 0.40 -2.93
C CYS A 54 -1.33 0.07 -3.80
N TYR A 55 -1.52 -0.66 -4.90
CA TYR A 55 -0.43 -0.92 -5.87
C TYR A 55 0.08 0.37 -6.52
N LEU A 56 -0.79 1.30 -6.89
CA LEU A 56 -0.39 2.60 -7.45
C LEU A 56 0.39 3.45 -6.45
N VAL A 57 -0.01 3.44 -5.17
CA VAL A 57 0.76 4.09 -4.10
C VAL A 57 2.15 3.47 -3.97
N GLY A 58 2.24 2.13 -3.95
CA GLY A 58 3.53 1.43 -3.90
C GLY A 58 4.44 1.75 -5.09
N ARG A 59 3.88 1.92 -6.30
CA ARG A 59 4.65 2.35 -7.48
C ARG A 59 5.14 3.80 -7.40
N ALA A 60 4.43 4.67 -6.70
CA ALA A 60 4.75 6.09 -6.61
C ALA A 60 5.64 6.46 -5.42
N GLN A 61 5.82 5.55 -4.43
CA GLN A 61 6.53 5.83 -3.19
C GLN A 61 8.00 6.25 -3.39
N GLY A 62 8.62 5.88 -4.52
CA GLY A 62 9.98 6.33 -4.86
C GLY A 62 10.09 7.83 -5.15
N ALA A 63 8.96 8.52 -5.40
CA ALA A 63 8.93 9.95 -5.68
C ALA A 63 8.44 10.80 -4.49
N ARG A 64 7.67 10.21 -3.58
CA ARG A 64 7.02 10.85 -2.42
C ARG A 64 6.71 9.82 -1.35
N ASP A 65 6.65 10.24 -0.09
CA ASP A 65 6.21 9.37 1.00
C ASP A 65 4.77 8.87 0.83
N VAL A 66 4.47 7.72 1.43
CA VAL A 66 3.16 7.06 1.36
C VAL A 66 2.04 7.95 1.89
N ALA A 67 2.29 8.74 2.94
CA ALA A 67 1.27 9.60 3.55
C ALA A 67 0.80 10.69 2.57
N ALA A 68 1.73 11.38 1.91
CA ALA A 68 1.44 12.39 0.90
C ALA A 68 0.68 11.82 -0.30
N LEU A 69 1.02 10.60 -0.72
CA LEU A 69 0.35 9.89 -1.81
C LEU A 69 -1.09 9.49 -1.43
N VAL A 70 -1.28 8.94 -0.22
CA VAL A 70 -2.61 8.62 0.30
C VAL A 70 -3.49 9.87 0.37
N ASP A 71 -2.94 10.99 0.86
CA ASP A 71 -3.69 12.25 0.94
C ASP A 71 -4.01 12.85 -0.43
N ALA A 72 -3.14 12.65 -1.44
CA ALA A 72 -3.44 13.04 -2.82
C ALA A 72 -4.66 12.30 -3.37
N VAL A 73 -4.76 10.99 -3.14
CA VAL A 73 -5.94 10.22 -3.55
C VAL A 73 -7.20 10.70 -2.83
N ARG A 74 -7.13 10.89 -1.50
CA ARG A 74 -8.28 11.38 -0.71
C ARG A 74 -8.84 12.71 -1.22
N ARG A 75 -7.96 13.65 -1.59
CA ARG A 75 -8.38 14.95 -2.14
C ARG A 75 -9.03 14.83 -3.53
N SER A 76 -8.69 13.82 -4.31
CA SER A 76 -9.25 13.63 -5.66
C SER A 76 -10.65 12.99 -5.66
N THR A 77 -11.03 12.33 -4.56
CA THR A 77 -12.31 11.60 -4.42
C THR A 77 -13.27 12.25 -3.43
N SER A 78 -12.93 13.43 -2.91
CA SER A 78 -13.79 14.24 -2.02
C SER A 78 -14.60 15.26 -2.82
#